data_AF-A0A842JSG1-F1
#
_entry.id   AF-A0A842JSG1-F1
#
_cell.length_a   1.000
_cell.length_b   1.000
_cell.length_c   1.000
_cell.angle_alpha   90.00
_cell.angle_beta   90.00
_cell.angle_gamma   90.00
#
_symmetry.space_group_name_H-M   'P 1'
#
loop_
_entity.id
_entity.type
_entity.pdbx_description
1 polymer ?
#
loop_
_entity_poly.entity_id
_entity_poly.type
_entity_poly.pdbx_seq_one_letter_code
_entity_poly.pdbx_strand_id
1 'polypeptide(L)'
;MTTNETLAQYSDWAFRSAFTVLALALVLLIVQYASTRAQAVQDRELVAAGAGAPPAADGTVPGRLIEQPKKPLSERFGGMGAAVLVVGTVLIFASIVLRGFATERFPLGNMYEFVTMACAAALVVGLALLSKPAYRSMWVFLLVPVLILMFLAATVLYADAAPVVPALRSYWLPIHVTIVSVGSGVFLVSGIASLLFLLRMRYRRGEEGTGVFGRIAERLPDAQTLDRLAYKTTIIGFPLFGAGVILGAIWAEAAWGRFWGWDPKETMSFIAWVIYAAYLHARATSGWRDTKAAWINVAGFVAMLFNLFIINMVVSGLHSYAGLN
;
A
#
# COMPACT_ATOMS: atom_id res chain seq x y z
N MET A 1 2.21 -24.90 -24.99
CA MET A 1 1.02 -24.82 -24.13
C MET A 1 0.26 -23.59 -24.56
N THR A 2 -0.97 -23.77 -25.02
CA THR A 2 -1.86 -22.70 -25.47
C THR A 2 -2.51 -22.07 -24.24
N THR A 3 -2.48 -20.74 -24.13
CA THR A 3 -3.14 -20.01 -23.05
C THR A 3 -4.64 -20.32 -23.03
N ASN A 4 -5.21 -20.53 -21.85
CA ASN A 4 -6.67 -20.61 -21.68
C ASN A 4 -7.27 -19.20 -21.70
N GLU A 5 -7.76 -18.79 -22.88
CA GLU A 5 -8.33 -17.47 -23.14
C GLU A 5 -9.50 -17.12 -22.21
N THR A 6 -10.35 -18.10 -21.86
CA THR A 6 -11.49 -17.87 -20.96
C THR A 6 -11.02 -17.47 -19.55
N LEU A 7 -10.03 -18.18 -19.01
CA LEU A 7 -9.47 -17.85 -17.70
C LEU A 7 -8.68 -16.53 -17.73
N ALA A 8 -8.02 -16.21 -18.84
CA ALA A 8 -7.34 -14.93 -19.03
C ALA A 8 -8.37 -13.77 -19.02
N GLN A 9 -9.49 -13.92 -19.71
CA GLN A 9 -10.59 -12.94 -19.69
C GLN A 9 -11.18 -12.77 -18.29
N TYR A 10 -11.41 -13.86 -17.54
CA TYR A 10 -11.89 -13.78 -16.17
C TYR A 10 -10.88 -13.10 -15.24
N SER A 11 -9.58 -13.32 -15.44
CA SER A 11 -8.53 -12.59 -14.72
C SER A 11 -8.63 -11.08 -14.96
N ASP A 12 -8.79 -10.67 -16.21
CA ASP A 12 -8.88 -9.25 -16.57
C ASP A 12 -10.18 -8.60 -16.04
N TRP A 13 -11.30 -9.32 -16.08
CA TRP A 13 -12.54 -8.87 -15.46
C TRP A 13 -12.42 -8.76 -13.94
N ALA A 14 -11.77 -9.73 -13.29
CA ALA A 14 -11.50 -9.66 -11.85
C ALA A 14 -10.62 -8.46 -11.50
N PHE A 15 -9.59 -8.16 -12.30
CA PHE A 15 -8.73 -6.99 -12.11
C PHE A 15 -9.50 -5.67 -12.26
N ARG A 16 -10.29 -5.52 -13.34
CA ARG A 16 -11.11 -4.30 -13.57
C ARG A 16 -12.20 -4.13 -12.50
N SER A 17 -12.79 -5.25 -12.06
CA SER A 17 -13.75 -5.25 -10.95
C SER A 17 -13.09 -4.85 -9.65
N ALA A 18 -11.89 -5.37 -9.35
CA ALA A 18 -11.10 -4.99 -8.19
C ALA A 18 -10.81 -3.49 -8.18
N PHE A 19 -10.36 -2.93 -9.30
CA PHE A 19 -10.13 -1.49 -9.44
C PHE A 19 -11.40 -0.67 -9.10
N THR A 20 -12.53 -1.05 -9.67
CA THR A 20 -13.81 -0.35 -9.47
C THR A 20 -14.28 -0.43 -8.02
N VAL A 21 -14.19 -1.62 -7.41
CA VAL A 21 -14.56 -1.86 -6.01
C VAL A 21 -13.64 -1.10 -5.06
N LEU A 22 -12.33 -1.08 -5.32
CA LEU A 22 -11.36 -0.32 -4.51
C LEU A 22 -11.54 1.20 -4.67
N ALA A 23 -11.93 1.69 -5.85
CA ALA A 23 -12.30 3.09 -6.05
C ALA A 23 -13.55 3.45 -5.24
N LEU A 24 -14.56 2.58 -5.21
CA LEU A 24 -15.72 2.76 -4.34
C LEU A 24 -15.34 2.75 -2.86
N ALA A 25 -14.45 1.84 -2.44
CA ALA A 25 -13.93 1.82 -1.07
C ALA A 25 -13.24 3.13 -0.73
N LEU A 26 -12.42 3.69 -1.63
CA LEU A 26 -11.78 4.98 -1.45
C LEU A 26 -12.81 6.10 -1.26
N VAL A 27 -13.86 6.16 -2.08
CA VAL A 27 -14.93 7.17 -1.93
C VAL A 27 -15.61 7.05 -0.56
N LEU A 28 -15.99 5.85 -0.12
CA LEU A 28 -16.60 5.63 1.19
C LEU A 28 -15.69 6.05 2.34
N LEU A 29 -14.38 5.76 2.22
CA LEU A 29 -13.38 6.13 3.21
C LEU A 29 -13.08 7.64 3.21
N ILE A 30 -13.16 8.31 2.06
CA ILE A 30 -13.09 9.79 1.97
C ILE A 30 -14.30 10.41 2.68
N VAL A 31 -15.51 9.88 2.46
CA VAL A 31 -16.73 10.35 3.15
C VAL A 31 -16.61 10.13 4.66
N GLN A 32 -16.10 8.97 5.10
CA GLN A 32 -15.78 8.73 6.50
C GLN A 32 -14.78 9.79 7.03
N TYR A 33 -13.66 9.97 6.34
CA TYR A 33 -12.59 10.88 6.74
C TYR A 33 -13.09 12.33 6.84
N ALA A 34 -13.96 12.75 5.92
CA ALA A 34 -14.60 14.06 5.96
C ALA A 34 -15.58 14.21 7.13
N SER A 35 -16.40 13.19 7.40
CA SER A 35 -17.47 13.21 8.40
C SER A 35 -17.01 13.05 9.86
N THR A 36 -15.79 12.54 10.09
CA THR A 36 -15.27 12.31 11.46
C THR A 36 -15.15 13.62 12.27
N ARG A 37 -14.85 14.76 11.61
CA ARG A 37 -14.78 16.09 12.27
C ARG A 37 -16.14 16.67 12.59
N ALA A 38 -17.12 16.53 11.68
CA ALA A 38 -18.48 17.04 11.90
C ALA A 38 -19.08 16.43 13.17
N GLN A 39 -18.76 15.17 13.45
CA GLN A 39 -19.19 14.46 14.65
C GLN A 39 -18.44 14.90 15.90
N ALA A 40 -17.10 15.05 15.84
CA ALA A 40 -16.34 15.55 16.98
C ALA A 40 -16.76 16.97 17.43
N VAL A 41 -17.24 17.81 16.50
CA VAL A 41 -17.81 19.12 16.82
C VAL A 41 -19.20 18.98 17.45
N GLN A 42 -20.09 18.17 16.86
CA GLN A 42 -21.41 17.89 17.43
C GLN A 42 -21.33 17.29 18.84
N ASP A 43 -20.44 16.33 19.08
CA ASP A 43 -20.25 15.71 20.39
C ASP A 43 -19.81 16.74 21.45
N ARG A 44 -18.93 17.67 21.06
CA ARG A 44 -18.52 18.78 21.96
C ARG A 44 -19.66 19.73 22.27
N GLU A 45 -20.48 20.08 21.27
CA GLU A 45 -21.67 20.92 21.46
C GLU A 45 -22.72 20.23 22.35
N LEU A 46 -22.93 18.92 22.18
CA LEU A 46 -23.86 18.13 23.00
C LEU A 46 -23.38 18.00 24.45
N VAL A 47 -22.08 17.80 24.68
CA VAL A 47 -21.50 17.78 26.04
C VAL A 47 -21.61 19.17 26.69
N ALA A 48 -21.39 20.25 25.94
CA ALA A 48 -21.59 21.61 26.44
C ALA A 48 -23.07 21.90 26.76
N ALA A 49 -24.01 21.41 25.95
CA ALA A 49 -25.45 21.53 26.20
C ALA A 49 -25.91 20.71 27.41
N GLY A 50 -25.34 19.52 27.62
CA GLY A 50 -25.63 18.66 28.77
C GLY A 50 -25.07 19.16 30.10
N ALA A 51 -23.98 19.92 30.08
CA ALA A 51 -23.35 20.48 31.28
C ALA A 51 -24.20 21.56 32.00
N GLY A 52 -25.23 22.10 31.35
CA GLY A 52 -26.18 23.05 31.93
C GLY A 52 -27.53 22.46 32.33
N ALA A 53 -27.76 21.16 32.12
CA ALA A 53 -29.02 20.51 32.47
C ALA A 53 -29.05 20.09 33.96
N PRO A 54 -30.16 20.33 34.70
CA PRO A 54 -30.31 19.79 36.05
C PRO A 54 -30.17 18.25 36.01
N PRO A 55 -29.63 17.63 37.07
CA PRO A 55 -29.43 16.18 37.11
C PRO A 55 -30.75 15.48 36.81
N ALA A 56 -30.76 14.66 35.76
CA ALA A 56 -31.91 13.90 35.35
C ALA A 56 -32.37 13.02 36.52
N ALA A 57 -33.62 13.18 36.93
CA ALA A 57 -34.24 12.33 37.94
C ALA A 57 -34.08 10.85 37.55
N ASP A 58 -33.69 10.03 38.53
CA ASP A 58 -33.43 8.60 38.39
C ASP A 58 -34.54 7.89 37.60
N GLY A 59 -34.11 7.02 36.69
CA GLY A 59 -34.94 6.32 35.69
C GLY A 59 -35.90 5.27 36.24
N THR A 60 -36.77 5.61 37.17
CA THR A 60 -37.80 4.73 37.74
C THR A 60 -39.14 4.76 36.98
N VAL A 61 -39.12 5.00 35.66
CA VAL A 61 -40.32 4.89 34.81
C VAL A 61 -40.24 3.61 33.97
N PRO A 62 -41.00 2.55 34.31
CA PRO A 62 -41.06 1.33 33.51
C PRO A 62 -41.62 1.62 32.11
N GLY A 63 -40.95 1.15 31.05
CA GLY A 63 -41.42 1.27 29.67
C GLY A 63 -40.71 2.31 28.80
N ARG A 64 -39.74 3.06 29.35
CA ARG A 64 -38.86 3.91 28.52
C ARG A 64 -37.82 3.02 27.83
N LEU A 65 -38.07 2.65 26.57
CA LEU A 65 -37.04 2.07 25.72
C LEU A 65 -35.89 3.08 25.65
N ILE A 66 -34.75 2.75 26.25
CA ILE A 66 -33.52 3.51 26.06
C ILE A 66 -33.20 3.36 24.57
N GLU A 67 -33.56 4.37 23.79
CA GLU A 67 -33.31 4.39 22.35
C GLU A 67 -31.80 4.26 22.16
N GLN A 68 -31.34 3.11 21.67
CA GLN A 68 -29.92 2.90 21.52
C GLN A 68 -29.37 3.97 20.57
N PRO A 69 -28.31 4.69 20.96
CA PRO A 69 -27.78 5.76 20.14
C PRO A 69 -27.41 5.19 18.76
N LYS A 70 -28.05 5.71 17.71
CA LYS A 70 -27.79 5.29 16.33
C LYS A 70 -26.32 5.51 16.03
N LYS A 71 -25.63 4.46 15.54
CA LYS A 71 -24.22 4.56 15.19
C LYS A 71 -23.94 5.78 14.29
N PRO A 72 -22.89 6.56 14.58
CA PRO A 72 -22.54 7.74 13.82
C PRO A 72 -22.35 7.41 12.33
N LEU A 73 -22.72 8.34 11.43
CA LEU A 73 -22.51 8.21 9.99
C LEU A 73 -21.06 7.83 9.62
N SER A 74 -20.05 8.44 10.24
CA SER A 74 -18.63 8.10 9.99
C SER A 74 -18.29 6.63 10.29
N GLU A 75 -18.91 6.03 11.33
CA GLU A 75 -18.68 4.62 11.68
C GLU A 75 -19.36 3.70 10.66
N ARG A 76 -20.55 4.06 10.19
CA ARG A 76 -21.27 3.31 9.14
C ARG A 76 -20.49 3.31 7.82
N PHE A 77 -20.14 4.50 7.32
CA PHE A 77 -19.34 4.64 6.09
C PHE A 77 -17.97 3.99 6.23
N GLY A 78 -17.36 4.07 7.41
CA GLY A 78 -16.14 3.34 7.69
C GLY A 78 -16.33 1.84 7.57
N GLY A 79 -17.35 1.28 8.23
CA GLY A 79 -17.68 -0.15 8.19
C GLY A 79 -17.91 -0.65 6.77
N MET A 80 -18.71 0.08 6.01
CA MET A 80 -18.96 -0.19 4.58
C MET A 80 -17.66 -0.12 3.77
N GLY A 81 -16.87 0.95 3.93
CA GLY A 81 -15.60 1.11 3.23
C GLY A 81 -14.62 -0.04 3.50
N ALA A 82 -14.54 -0.51 4.75
CA ALA A 82 -13.72 -1.66 5.12
C ALA A 82 -14.22 -2.98 4.50
N ALA A 83 -15.54 -3.20 4.46
CA ALA A 83 -16.11 -4.38 3.82
C ALA A 83 -15.83 -4.39 2.31
N VAL A 84 -16.07 -3.26 1.63
CA VAL A 84 -15.82 -3.10 0.19
C VAL A 84 -14.32 -3.26 -0.12
N LEU A 85 -13.44 -2.73 0.74
CA LEU A 85 -11.99 -2.91 0.63
C LEU A 85 -11.56 -4.38 0.68
N VAL A 86 -12.14 -5.19 1.58
CA VAL A 86 -11.87 -6.63 1.65
C VAL A 86 -12.29 -7.30 0.36
N VAL A 87 -13.48 -6.98 -0.17
CA VAL A 87 -13.95 -7.52 -1.46
C VAL A 87 -13.00 -7.15 -2.60
N GLY A 88 -12.57 -5.89 -2.68
CA GLY A 88 -11.60 -5.44 -3.69
C GLY A 88 -10.25 -6.16 -3.58
N THR A 89 -9.81 -6.45 -2.35
CA THR A 89 -8.58 -7.21 -2.10
C THR A 89 -8.70 -8.69 -2.51
N VAL A 90 -9.87 -9.30 -2.29
CA VAL A 90 -10.14 -10.67 -2.76
C VAL A 90 -10.17 -10.71 -4.29
N LEU A 91 -10.77 -9.72 -4.95
CA LEU A 91 -10.85 -9.67 -6.41
C LEU A 91 -9.47 -9.51 -7.07
N ILE A 92 -8.59 -8.64 -6.54
CA ILE A 92 -7.23 -8.52 -7.09
C ILE A 92 -6.44 -9.82 -6.88
N PHE A 93 -6.61 -10.51 -5.75
CA PHE A 93 -5.98 -11.82 -5.53
C PHE A 93 -6.54 -12.88 -6.49
N ALA A 94 -7.86 -12.90 -6.70
CA ALA A 94 -8.50 -13.78 -7.68
C ALA A 94 -7.97 -13.52 -9.09
N SER A 95 -7.73 -12.26 -9.48
CA SER A 95 -7.15 -11.92 -10.78
C SER A 95 -5.78 -12.56 -10.99
N ILE A 96 -4.92 -12.57 -9.97
CA ILE A 96 -3.59 -13.19 -10.00
C ILE A 96 -3.73 -14.71 -10.15
N VAL A 97 -4.56 -15.34 -9.31
CA VAL A 97 -4.77 -16.80 -9.33
C VAL A 97 -5.32 -17.28 -10.67
N LEU A 98 -6.35 -16.60 -11.19
CA LEU A 98 -6.94 -16.92 -12.50
C LEU A 98 -5.91 -16.78 -13.63
N ARG A 99 -5.04 -15.76 -13.57
CA ARG A 99 -3.98 -15.58 -14.56
C ARG A 99 -2.94 -16.68 -14.52
N GLY A 100 -2.60 -17.16 -13.33
CA GLY A 100 -1.70 -18.30 -13.15
C GLY A 100 -2.27 -19.57 -13.78
N PHE A 101 -3.54 -19.87 -13.52
CA PHE A 101 -4.22 -21.01 -14.15
C PHE A 101 -4.39 -20.84 -15.67
N ALA A 102 -4.62 -19.62 -16.16
CA ALA A 102 -4.75 -19.35 -17.59
C ALA A 102 -3.47 -19.66 -18.38
N THR A 103 -2.31 -19.44 -17.77
CA THR A 103 -0.99 -19.58 -18.41
C THR A 103 -0.23 -20.83 -17.98
N GLU A 104 -0.81 -21.64 -17.08
CA GLU A 104 -0.19 -22.81 -16.44
C GLU A 104 1.20 -22.52 -15.83
N ARG A 105 1.43 -21.28 -15.41
CA ARG A 105 2.68 -20.81 -14.78
C ARG A 105 2.39 -19.85 -13.66
N PHE A 106 3.41 -19.56 -12.84
CA PHE A 106 3.29 -18.50 -11.86
C PHE A 106 3.20 -17.12 -12.57
N PRO A 107 2.19 -16.29 -12.25
CA PRO A 107 1.89 -15.04 -12.96
C PRO A 107 2.78 -13.89 -12.46
N LEU A 108 4.08 -13.96 -12.75
CA LEU A 108 5.08 -12.91 -12.45
C LEU A 108 6.08 -12.68 -13.61
N GLY A 109 5.63 -12.90 -14.84
CA GLY A 109 6.45 -12.87 -16.05
C GLY A 109 6.59 -11.49 -16.70
N ASN A 110 5.84 -10.48 -16.25
CA ASN A 110 5.84 -9.13 -16.83
C ASN A 110 5.56 -8.06 -15.76
N MET A 111 5.66 -6.78 -16.16
CA MET A 111 5.46 -5.66 -15.25
C MET A 111 4.01 -5.52 -14.75
N TYR A 112 3.00 -5.82 -15.58
CA TYR A 112 1.60 -5.83 -15.14
C TYR A 112 1.39 -6.82 -13.99
N GLU A 113 1.87 -8.04 -14.15
CA GLU A 113 1.83 -9.11 -13.15
C GLU A 113 2.59 -8.71 -11.87
N PHE A 114 3.78 -8.11 -12.00
CA PHE A 114 4.57 -7.61 -10.87
C PHE A 114 3.84 -6.52 -10.08
N VAL A 115 3.33 -5.49 -10.76
CA VAL A 115 2.63 -4.36 -10.12
C VAL A 115 1.34 -4.81 -9.47
N THR A 116 0.61 -5.74 -10.10
CA THR A 116 -0.60 -6.34 -9.54
C THR A 116 -0.30 -7.09 -8.24
N MET A 117 0.77 -7.89 -8.21
CA MET A 117 1.21 -8.58 -6.99
C MET A 117 1.66 -7.62 -5.90
N ALA A 118 2.41 -6.56 -6.24
CA ALA A 118 2.83 -5.53 -5.29
C ALA A 118 1.63 -4.77 -4.70
N CYS A 119 0.62 -4.45 -5.51
CA CYS A 119 -0.63 -3.84 -5.04
C CYS A 119 -1.40 -4.78 -4.11
N ALA A 120 -1.54 -6.06 -4.48
CA ALA A 120 -2.18 -7.07 -3.63
C ALA A 120 -1.45 -7.21 -2.28
N ALA A 121 -0.12 -7.27 -2.29
CA ALA A 121 0.69 -7.32 -1.08
C ALA A 121 0.51 -6.06 -0.21
N ALA A 122 0.49 -4.87 -0.80
CA ALA A 122 0.24 -3.62 -0.07
C ALA A 122 -1.15 -3.60 0.58
N LEU A 123 -2.18 -4.10 -0.11
CA LEU A 123 -3.54 -4.21 0.43
C LEU A 123 -3.60 -5.22 1.58
N VAL A 124 -2.98 -6.40 1.45
CA VAL A 124 -2.94 -7.42 2.52
C VAL A 124 -2.20 -6.90 3.76
N VAL A 125 -1.03 -6.29 3.57
CA VAL A 125 -0.27 -5.67 4.66
C VAL A 125 -1.06 -4.52 5.30
N GLY A 126 -1.73 -3.71 4.47
CA GLY A 126 -2.67 -2.69 4.94
C GLY A 126 -3.78 -3.29 5.80
N LEU A 127 -4.43 -4.38 5.36
CA LEU A 127 -5.50 -5.05 6.10
C LEU A 127 -5.01 -5.59 7.44
N ALA A 128 -3.78 -6.11 7.50
CA ALA A 128 -3.17 -6.61 8.73
C ALA A 128 -2.78 -5.50 9.71
N LEU A 129 -2.25 -4.37 9.21
CA LEU A 129 -1.67 -3.32 10.06
C LEU A 129 -2.63 -2.16 10.37
N LEU A 130 -3.58 -1.89 9.47
CA LEU A 130 -4.53 -0.77 9.54
C LEU A 130 -5.93 -1.19 9.99
N SER A 131 -6.11 -2.41 10.50
CA SER A 131 -7.42 -2.92 10.95
C SER A 131 -7.93 -2.23 12.21
N LYS A 132 -7.06 -1.59 13.00
CA LYS A 132 -7.49 -0.84 14.19
C LYS A 132 -8.09 0.51 13.78
N PRO A 133 -9.17 0.98 14.46
CA PRO A 133 -9.83 2.25 14.14
C PRO A 133 -8.87 3.47 14.10
N ALA A 134 -7.83 3.46 14.92
CA ALA A 134 -6.83 4.54 14.99
C ALA A 134 -6.05 4.74 13.68
N TYR A 135 -5.92 3.71 12.84
CA TYR A 135 -5.20 3.78 11.57
C TYR A 135 -6.14 3.91 10.36
N ARG A 136 -7.45 4.00 10.58
CA ARG A 136 -8.43 3.88 9.51
C ARG A 136 -8.35 4.99 8.47
N SER A 137 -8.01 6.21 8.90
CA SER A 137 -7.80 7.35 8.00
C SER A 137 -6.62 7.13 7.04
N MET A 138 -5.69 6.23 7.36
CA MET A 138 -4.54 5.93 6.51
C MET A 138 -4.92 5.21 5.22
N TRP A 139 -6.06 4.51 5.19
CA TRP A 139 -6.54 3.83 3.99
C TRP A 139 -6.77 4.76 2.82
N VAL A 140 -7.24 5.99 3.06
CA VAL A 140 -7.43 7.00 2.01
C VAL A 140 -6.09 7.27 1.30
N PHE A 141 -5.01 7.40 2.06
CA PHE A 141 -3.68 7.70 1.52
C PHE A 141 -2.99 6.47 0.94
N LEU A 142 -3.30 5.27 1.42
CA LEU A 142 -2.78 4.01 0.85
C LEU A 142 -3.46 3.66 -0.48
N LEU A 143 -4.77 3.83 -0.57
CA LEU A 143 -5.54 3.46 -1.77
C LEU A 143 -5.24 4.37 -2.97
N VAL A 144 -4.92 5.65 -2.77
CA VAL A 144 -4.59 6.58 -3.86
C VAL A 144 -3.43 6.05 -4.74
N PRO A 145 -2.22 5.80 -4.22
CA PRO A 145 -1.14 5.25 -5.03
C PRO A 145 -1.41 3.82 -5.49
N VAL A 146 -2.12 2.98 -4.72
CA VAL A 146 -2.52 1.64 -5.20
C VAL A 146 -3.40 1.74 -6.45
N LEU A 147 -4.42 2.61 -6.45
CA LEU A 147 -5.27 2.82 -7.61
C LEU A 147 -4.52 3.44 -8.79
N ILE A 148 -3.59 4.37 -8.55
CA ILE A 148 -2.72 4.92 -9.60
C ILE A 148 -1.88 3.79 -10.23
N LEU A 149 -1.27 2.94 -9.40
CA LEU A 149 -0.48 1.80 -9.87
C LEU A 149 -1.34 0.79 -10.65
N MET A 150 -2.54 0.48 -10.17
CA MET A 150 -3.47 -0.40 -10.88
C MET A 150 -3.94 0.20 -12.22
N PHE A 151 -4.21 1.51 -12.25
CA PHE A 151 -4.57 2.22 -13.47
C PHE A 151 -3.42 2.17 -14.49
N LEU A 152 -2.20 2.47 -14.05
CA LEU A 152 -1.01 2.39 -14.89
C LEU A 152 -0.73 0.96 -15.36
N ALA A 153 -0.97 -0.03 -14.50
CA ALA A 153 -0.84 -1.44 -14.83
C ALA A 153 -1.79 -1.83 -15.97
N ALA A 154 -3.06 -1.41 -15.91
CA ALA A 154 -4.05 -1.74 -16.94
C ALA A 154 -3.91 -0.94 -18.25
N THR A 155 -3.23 0.20 -18.24
CA THR A 155 -3.17 1.11 -19.40
C THR A 155 -1.83 1.10 -20.11
N VAL A 156 -0.72 1.14 -19.36
CA VAL A 156 0.64 1.30 -19.91
C VAL A 156 1.44 0.01 -19.80
N LEU A 157 1.24 -0.76 -18.73
CA LEU A 157 2.05 -1.97 -18.48
C LEU A 157 1.34 -3.27 -18.89
N TYR A 158 0.10 -3.18 -19.39
CA TYR A 158 -0.71 -4.35 -19.72
C TYR A 158 0.00 -5.17 -20.79
N ALA A 159 0.10 -6.47 -20.54
CA ALA A 159 0.64 -7.45 -21.47
C ALA A 159 -0.34 -8.61 -21.54
N ASP A 160 -0.44 -9.28 -22.69
CA ASP A 160 -1.32 -10.45 -22.82
C ASP A 160 -0.84 -11.63 -21.96
N ALA A 161 -1.79 -12.51 -21.64
CA ALA A 161 -1.50 -13.75 -20.93
C ALA A 161 -0.73 -14.70 -21.85
N ALA A 162 0.60 -14.59 -21.83
CA ALA A 162 1.48 -15.38 -22.68
C ALA A 162 2.47 -16.25 -21.86
N PRO A 163 3.01 -17.33 -22.48
CA PRO A 163 4.15 -18.04 -21.93
C PRO A 163 5.33 -17.09 -21.70
N VAL A 164 6.08 -17.30 -20.61
CA VAL A 164 7.32 -16.55 -20.37
C VAL A 164 8.36 -16.83 -21.46
N VAL A 165 9.14 -15.80 -21.79
CA VAL A 165 10.29 -15.92 -22.69
C VAL A 165 11.25 -17.01 -22.18
N PRO A 166 11.94 -17.76 -23.06
CA PRO A 166 12.73 -18.92 -22.66
C PRO A 166 13.76 -18.64 -21.56
N ALA A 167 14.39 -17.46 -21.56
CA ALA A 167 15.35 -17.04 -20.53
C ALA A 167 14.76 -16.92 -19.12
N LEU A 168 13.44 -16.72 -19.01
CA LEU A 168 12.70 -16.58 -17.75
C LEU A 168 12.08 -17.91 -17.27
N ARG A 169 12.21 -19.01 -18.03
CA ARG A 169 11.68 -20.33 -17.64
C ARG A 169 12.58 -20.98 -16.59
N SER A 170 12.49 -20.48 -15.37
CA SER A 170 13.31 -20.96 -14.25
C SER A 170 12.48 -21.06 -12.97
N TYR A 171 12.81 -22.04 -12.13
CA TYR A 171 12.26 -22.19 -10.78
C TYR A 171 12.54 -20.97 -9.88
N TRP A 172 13.60 -20.22 -10.20
CA TRP A 172 13.99 -19.02 -9.46
C TRP A 172 13.07 -17.82 -9.67
N LEU A 173 12.41 -17.70 -10.84
CA LEU A 173 11.55 -16.55 -11.14
C LEU A 173 10.38 -16.42 -10.16
N PRO A 174 9.56 -17.46 -9.92
CA PRO A 174 8.48 -17.37 -8.94
C PRO A 174 8.97 -17.02 -7.54
N ILE A 175 10.15 -17.52 -7.13
CA ILE A 175 10.69 -17.29 -5.79
C ILE A 175 11.18 -15.85 -5.64
N HIS A 176 12.12 -15.45 -6.50
CA HIS A 176 12.74 -14.12 -6.45
C HIS A 176 11.69 -13.01 -6.64
N VAL A 177 10.90 -13.11 -7.71
CA VAL A 177 9.98 -12.03 -8.10
C VAL A 177 8.82 -11.91 -7.11
N THR A 178 8.38 -13.02 -6.49
CA THR A 178 7.37 -12.95 -5.41
C THR A 178 7.91 -12.20 -4.21
N ILE A 179 9.11 -12.54 -3.75
CA ILE A 179 9.71 -11.91 -2.57
C ILE A 179 9.93 -10.42 -2.80
N VAL A 180 10.42 -10.03 -3.97
CA VAL A 180 10.64 -8.62 -4.32
C VAL A 180 9.32 -7.85 -4.52
N SER A 181 8.31 -8.44 -5.15
CA SER A 181 7.00 -7.78 -5.34
C SER A 181 6.26 -7.60 -4.02
N VAL A 182 6.28 -8.61 -3.13
CA VAL A 182 5.74 -8.51 -1.77
C VAL A 182 6.49 -7.45 -0.96
N GLY A 183 7.83 -7.46 -0.99
CA GLY A 183 8.65 -6.43 -0.36
C GLY A 183 8.33 -5.01 -0.86
N SER A 184 8.12 -4.86 -2.17
CA SER A 184 7.73 -3.58 -2.79
C SER A 184 6.36 -3.10 -2.28
N GLY A 185 5.38 -4.00 -2.14
CA GLY A 185 4.09 -3.69 -1.55
C GLY A 185 4.18 -3.26 -0.08
N VAL A 186 5.04 -3.91 0.71
CA VAL A 186 5.32 -3.52 2.11
C VAL A 186 5.96 -2.12 2.17
N PHE A 187 6.93 -1.85 1.30
CA PHE A 187 7.59 -0.55 1.24
C PHE A 187 6.70 0.57 0.75
N LEU A 188 5.68 0.29 -0.07
CA LEU A 188 4.66 1.27 -0.42
C LEU A 188 3.93 1.79 0.83
N VAL A 189 3.53 0.88 1.73
CA VAL A 189 2.91 1.26 3.02
C VAL A 189 3.89 2.07 3.87
N SER A 190 5.16 1.67 3.91
CA SER A 190 6.21 2.38 4.64
C SER A 190 6.44 3.81 4.12
N GLY A 191 6.59 3.98 2.81
CA GLY A 191 6.82 5.27 2.16
C GLY A 191 5.68 6.25 2.40
N ILE A 192 4.44 5.77 2.28
CA ILE A 192 3.24 6.59 2.56
C ILE A 192 3.19 6.98 4.03
N ALA A 193 3.45 6.05 4.95
CA ALA A 193 3.49 6.36 6.37
C ALA A 193 4.55 7.44 6.71
N SER A 194 5.72 7.39 6.08
CA SER A 194 6.75 8.43 6.26
C SER A 194 6.40 9.77 5.62
N LEU A 195 5.76 9.79 4.45
CA LEU A 195 5.26 11.04 3.85
C LEU A 195 4.21 11.71 4.74
N LEU A 196 3.28 10.93 5.30
CA LEU A 196 2.29 11.42 6.23
C LEU A 196 2.90 11.88 7.55
N PHE A 197 3.93 11.19 8.05
CA PHE A 197 4.67 11.62 9.23
C PHE A 197 5.34 12.99 9.01
N LEU A 198 6.00 13.19 7.87
CA LEU A 198 6.60 14.49 7.51
C LEU A 198 5.54 15.59 7.39
N LEU A 199 4.39 15.28 6.79
CA LEU A 199 3.25 16.21 6.73
C LEU A 199 2.76 16.57 8.13
N ARG A 200 2.68 15.59 9.04
CA ARG A 200 2.26 15.81 10.42
C ARG A 200 3.27 16.62 11.23
N MET A 201 4.56 16.43 10.98
CA MET A 201 5.61 17.20 11.63
C MET A 201 5.64 18.67 11.15
N ARG A 202 5.22 18.92 9.89
CA ARG A 202 5.10 20.27 9.34
C ARG A 202 3.90 21.04 9.89
N TYR A 203 2.78 20.37 10.15
CA TYR A 203 1.57 20.96 10.72
C TYR A 203 1.32 20.38 12.10
N ARG A 204 1.94 20.99 13.12
CA ARG A 204 1.79 20.54 14.51
C ARG A 204 0.36 20.80 14.98
N ARG A 205 -0.12 19.93 15.87
CA ARG A 205 -1.50 19.99 16.40
C ARG A 205 -1.76 21.35 17.03
N GLY A 206 -2.77 22.07 16.54
CA GLY A 206 -3.11 23.43 16.97
C GLY A 206 -2.50 24.57 16.14
N GLU A 207 -1.56 24.28 15.26
CA GLU A 207 -0.97 25.21 14.28
C GLU A 207 -1.45 24.90 12.84
N GLU A 208 -2.53 24.12 12.75
CA GLU A 208 -3.12 23.65 11.50
C GLU A 208 -3.84 24.82 10.81
N GLY A 209 -3.15 25.50 9.89
CA GLY A 209 -3.73 26.61 9.13
C GLY A 209 -4.91 26.19 8.25
N THR A 210 -5.60 27.18 7.66
CA THR A 210 -6.82 26.97 6.82
C THR A 210 -6.56 26.33 5.44
N GLY A 211 -5.28 26.16 5.07
CA GLY A 211 -4.84 25.56 3.81
C GLY A 211 -5.24 24.08 3.65
N VAL A 212 -5.20 23.58 2.41
CA VAL A 212 -5.59 22.20 2.07
C VAL A 212 -4.76 21.16 2.85
N PHE A 213 -3.44 21.36 2.91
CA PHE A 213 -2.53 20.48 3.65
C PHE A 213 -2.72 20.53 5.17
N GLY A 214 -3.09 21.69 5.72
CA GLY A 214 -3.44 21.83 7.13
C GLY A 214 -4.68 21.00 7.47
N ARG A 215 -5.74 21.12 6.66
CA ARG A 215 -6.99 20.34 6.79
C ARG A 215 -6.76 18.82 6.71
N ILE A 216 -5.83 18.39 5.87
CA ILE A 216 -5.42 16.98 5.78
C ILE A 216 -4.70 16.56 7.07
N ALA A 217 -3.76 17.38 7.56
CA ALA A 217 -2.98 17.09 8.75
C ALA A 217 -3.80 17.01 10.05
N GLU A 218 -4.88 17.81 10.20
CA GLU A 218 -5.73 17.78 11.42
C GLU A 218 -6.32 16.40 11.72
N ARG A 219 -6.62 15.65 10.66
CA ARG A 219 -7.32 14.36 10.72
C ARG A 219 -6.37 13.17 10.66
N LEU A 220 -5.06 13.41 10.55
CA LEU A 220 -4.07 12.35 10.58
C LEU A 220 -3.88 11.81 11.99
N PRO A 221 -3.49 10.53 12.13
CA PRO A 221 -3.03 9.98 13.39
C PRO A 221 -1.85 10.78 13.95
N ASP A 222 -1.56 10.56 15.23
CA ASP A 222 -0.41 11.18 15.87
C ASP A 222 0.91 10.83 15.16
N ALA A 223 1.89 11.73 15.21
CA ALA A 223 3.17 11.54 14.53
C ALA A 223 3.87 10.25 14.97
N GLN A 224 3.81 9.90 16.26
CA GLN A 224 4.39 8.65 16.78
C GLN A 224 3.74 7.40 16.17
N THR A 225 2.47 7.51 15.81
CA THR A 225 1.67 6.41 15.24
C THR A 225 2.05 6.16 13.78
N LEU A 226 2.23 7.24 13.01
CA LEU A 226 2.71 7.21 11.63
C LEU A 226 4.15 6.70 11.55
N ASP A 227 5.01 7.20 12.44
CA ASP A 227 6.39 6.77 12.55
C ASP A 227 6.52 5.29 12.94
N ARG A 228 5.71 4.82 13.91
CA ARG A 228 5.66 3.40 14.28
C ARG A 228 5.21 2.52 13.13
N LEU A 229 4.25 2.98 12.30
CA LEU A 229 3.83 2.21 11.13
C LEU A 229 4.94 2.12 10.08
N ALA A 230 5.60 3.24 9.77
CA ALA A 230 6.74 3.28 8.84
C ALA A 230 7.88 2.36 9.30
N TYR A 231 8.21 2.41 10.60
CA TYR A 231 9.26 1.55 11.15
C TYR A 231 8.88 0.07 11.13
N LYS A 232 7.66 -0.29 11.56
CA LYS A 232 7.19 -1.70 11.55
C LYS A 232 7.17 -2.29 10.14
N THR A 233 6.67 -1.55 9.17
CA THR A 233 6.63 -1.99 7.78
C THR A 233 8.04 -2.12 7.21
N THR A 234 8.96 -1.21 7.54
CA THR A 234 10.35 -1.30 7.07
C THR A 234 11.12 -2.47 7.68
N ILE A 235 10.92 -2.79 8.96
CA ILE A 235 11.53 -3.99 9.58
C ILE A 235 11.09 -5.27 8.86
N ILE A 236 9.84 -5.32 8.37
CA ILE A 236 9.33 -6.48 7.62
C ILE A 236 9.84 -6.45 6.17
N GLY A 237 9.81 -5.27 5.52
CA GLY A 237 10.18 -5.11 4.12
C GLY A 237 11.67 -5.29 3.86
N PHE A 238 12.53 -4.83 4.76
CA PHE A 238 13.99 -4.89 4.61
C PHE A 238 14.55 -6.32 4.44
N PRO A 239 14.27 -7.29 5.34
CA PRO A 239 14.75 -8.66 5.16
C PRO A 239 14.11 -9.35 3.94
N LEU A 240 12.84 -9.06 3.63
CA LEU A 240 12.20 -9.56 2.41
C LEU A 240 12.94 -9.05 1.17
N PHE A 241 13.19 -7.75 1.09
CA PHE A 241 13.90 -7.16 -0.04
C PHE A 241 15.35 -7.62 -0.12
N GLY A 242 16.05 -7.72 1.01
CA GLY A 242 17.41 -8.27 1.06
C GLY A 242 17.48 -9.71 0.57
N ALA A 243 16.56 -10.57 1.02
CA ALA A 243 16.43 -11.92 0.49
C ALA A 243 16.12 -11.89 -1.02
N GLY A 244 15.26 -10.97 -1.46
CA GLY A 244 14.98 -10.72 -2.88
C GLY A 244 16.26 -10.41 -3.67
N VAL A 245 17.10 -9.48 -3.21
CA VAL A 245 18.37 -9.12 -3.88
C VAL A 245 19.31 -10.33 -3.95
N ILE A 246 19.47 -11.09 -2.86
CA ILE A 246 20.32 -12.28 -2.82
C ILE A 246 19.81 -13.36 -3.79
N LEU A 247 18.50 -13.65 -3.76
CA LEU A 247 17.88 -14.62 -4.65
C LEU A 247 17.93 -14.17 -6.12
N GLY A 248 17.92 -12.86 -6.36
CA GLY A 248 18.15 -12.27 -7.68
C GLY A 248 19.55 -12.56 -8.20
N ALA A 249 20.57 -12.42 -7.34
CA ALA A 249 21.95 -12.74 -7.68
C ALA A 249 22.13 -14.25 -7.99
N ILE A 250 21.52 -15.13 -7.21
CA ILE A 250 21.54 -16.59 -7.46
C ILE A 250 20.86 -16.92 -8.80
N TRP A 251 19.71 -16.29 -9.07
CA TRP A 251 19.03 -16.46 -10.34
C TRP A 251 19.86 -15.94 -11.52
N ALA A 252 20.58 -14.82 -11.33
CA ALA A 252 21.44 -14.24 -12.36
C ALA A 252 22.58 -15.20 -12.75
N GLU A 253 23.13 -15.97 -11.80
CA GLU A 253 24.12 -17.02 -12.11
C GLU A 253 23.50 -18.09 -13.01
N ALA A 254 22.31 -18.58 -12.65
CA ALA A 254 21.62 -19.61 -13.42
C ALA A 254 21.20 -19.15 -14.83
N ALA A 255 20.90 -17.86 -15.01
CA ALA A 255 20.42 -17.32 -16.29
C ALA A 255 21.55 -16.80 -17.19
N TRP A 256 22.59 -16.19 -16.62
CA TRP A 256 23.63 -15.44 -17.35
C TRP A 256 25.06 -15.89 -17.02
N GLY A 257 25.24 -16.90 -16.15
CA GLY A 257 26.56 -17.43 -15.77
C GLY A 257 27.36 -16.58 -14.78
N ARG A 258 26.75 -15.56 -14.16
CA ARG A 258 27.38 -14.71 -13.12
C ARG A 258 26.39 -14.22 -12.08
N PHE A 259 26.83 -14.13 -10.82
CA PHE A 259 25.98 -13.67 -9.71
C PHE A 259 25.59 -12.19 -9.77
N TRP A 260 26.45 -11.35 -10.36
CA TRP A 260 26.25 -9.90 -10.40
C TRP A 260 26.99 -9.31 -11.58
N GLY A 261 26.36 -8.39 -12.29
CA GLY A 261 26.89 -7.69 -13.46
C GLY A 261 26.92 -6.18 -13.37
N TRP A 262 26.50 -5.57 -12.24
CA TRP A 262 26.39 -4.11 -12.10
C TRP A 262 25.51 -3.47 -13.16
N ASP A 263 24.49 -4.20 -13.63
CA ASP A 263 23.52 -3.60 -14.54
C ASP A 263 22.71 -2.52 -13.80
N PRO A 264 22.01 -1.63 -14.53
CA PRO A 264 21.26 -0.54 -13.89
C PRO A 264 20.24 -1.01 -12.86
N LYS A 265 19.65 -2.21 -13.03
CA LYS A 265 18.65 -2.77 -12.13
C LYS A 265 19.25 -3.36 -10.87
N GLU A 266 20.31 -4.15 -11.00
CA GLU A 266 21.09 -4.67 -9.88
C GLU A 266 21.66 -3.52 -9.06
N THR A 267 22.29 -2.54 -9.72
CA THR A 267 22.87 -1.36 -9.07
C THR A 267 21.82 -0.55 -8.33
N MET A 268 20.67 -0.27 -8.95
CA MET A 268 19.61 0.50 -8.31
C MET A 268 18.95 -0.27 -7.15
N SER A 269 18.83 -1.59 -7.27
CA SER A 269 18.32 -2.45 -6.19
C SER A 269 19.28 -2.45 -4.99
N PHE A 270 20.59 -2.46 -5.23
CA PHE A 270 21.60 -2.32 -4.19
C PHE A 270 21.56 -0.94 -3.53
N ILE A 271 21.44 0.14 -4.32
CA ILE A 271 21.28 1.51 -3.79
C ILE A 271 20.04 1.59 -2.89
N ALA A 272 18.89 1.09 -3.35
CA ALA A 272 17.67 1.06 -2.54
C ALA A 272 17.87 0.27 -1.24
N TRP A 273 18.53 -0.88 -1.30
CA TRP A 273 18.86 -1.68 -0.12
C TRP A 273 19.74 -0.91 0.88
N VAL A 274 20.78 -0.23 0.41
CA VAL A 274 21.66 0.61 1.25
C VAL A 274 20.88 1.76 1.89
N ILE A 275 19.97 2.42 1.16
CA ILE A 275 19.15 3.51 1.72
C ILE A 275 18.24 2.99 2.84
N TYR A 276 17.59 1.84 2.67
CA TYR A 276 16.78 1.24 3.73
C TYR A 276 17.60 0.74 4.92
N ALA A 277 18.81 0.21 4.66
CA ALA A 277 19.76 -0.13 5.73
C ALA A 277 20.17 1.13 6.51
N ALA A 278 20.47 2.23 5.81
CA ALA A 278 20.78 3.52 6.43
C ALA A 278 19.60 4.07 7.23
N TYR A 279 18.36 3.89 6.77
CA TYR A 279 17.17 4.24 7.54
C TYR A 279 17.08 3.46 8.86
N LEU A 280 17.22 2.13 8.81
CA LEU A 280 17.18 1.30 10.02
C LEU A 280 18.34 1.62 10.96
N HIS A 281 19.53 1.87 10.42
CA HIS A 281 20.69 2.30 11.19
C HIS A 281 20.46 3.66 11.85
N ALA A 282 19.95 4.65 11.11
CA ALA A 282 19.59 5.96 11.65
C ALA A 282 18.54 5.87 12.77
N ARG A 283 17.64 4.88 12.72
CA ARG A 283 16.65 4.63 13.78
C ARG A 283 17.23 3.93 15.02
N ALA A 284 18.27 3.13 14.84
CA ALA A 284 19.02 2.52 15.93
C ALA A 284 19.92 3.53 16.65
N THR A 285 20.46 4.52 15.92
CA THR A 285 21.36 5.54 16.45
C THR A 285 20.62 6.66 17.20
N SER A 286 21.13 7.03 18.39
CA SER A 286 20.57 8.12 19.20
C SER A 286 20.67 9.47 18.46
N GLY A 287 19.59 10.26 18.47
CA GLY A 287 19.54 11.60 17.86
C GLY A 287 19.10 11.68 16.39
N TRP A 288 18.90 10.54 15.70
CA TRP A 288 18.41 10.51 14.31
C TRP A 288 16.97 10.02 14.17
N ARG A 289 16.28 9.76 15.29
CA ARG A 289 14.94 9.17 15.32
C ARG A 289 13.83 10.07 14.77
N ASP A 290 14.11 11.34 14.52
CA ASP A 290 13.13 12.36 14.12
C ASP A 290 12.98 12.46 12.58
N THR A 291 12.57 13.63 12.10
CA THR A 291 12.33 14.01 10.69
C THR A 291 13.40 13.54 9.71
N LYS A 292 14.67 13.48 10.14
CA LYS A 292 15.79 13.04 9.29
C LYS A 292 15.64 11.58 8.84
N ALA A 293 15.31 10.67 9.74
CA ALA A 293 15.07 9.27 9.37
C ALA A 293 13.89 9.14 8.41
N ALA A 294 12.82 9.90 8.61
CA ALA A 294 11.68 9.86 7.69
C ALA A 294 12.05 10.29 6.27
N TRP A 295 12.93 11.29 6.09
CA TRP A 295 13.45 11.64 4.77
C TRP A 295 14.29 10.54 4.12
N ILE A 296 15.09 9.80 4.89
CA ILE A 296 15.85 8.64 4.36
C ILE A 296 14.87 7.57 3.87
N ASN A 297 13.80 7.30 4.62
CA ASN A 297 12.78 6.32 4.20
C ASN A 297 12.05 6.76 2.92
N VAL A 298 11.72 8.05 2.80
CA VAL A 298 11.14 8.61 1.59
C VAL A 298 12.10 8.50 0.41
N ALA A 299 13.40 8.74 0.61
CA ALA A 299 14.40 8.53 -0.43
C ALA A 299 14.47 7.06 -0.87
N GLY A 300 14.35 6.11 0.07
CA GLY A 300 14.26 4.67 -0.24
C GLY A 300 13.02 4.33 -1.05
N PHE A 301 11.87 4.92 -0.71
CA PHE A 301 10.63 4.74 -1.47
C PHE A 301 10.74 5.31 -2.90
N VAL A 302 11.32 6.50 -3.05
CA VAL A 302 11.58 7.10 -4.38
C VAL A 302 12.55 6.25 -5.18
N ALA A 303 13.60 5.73 -4.54
CA ALA A 303 14.56 4.81 -5.16
C ALA A 303 13.87 3.53 -5.68
N MET A 304 12.94 2.96 -4.91
CA MET A 304 12.12 1.82 -5.35
C MET A 304 11.23 2.14 -6.55
N LEU A 305 10.57 3.30 -6.55
CA LEU A 305 9.76 3.75 -7.70
C LEU A 305 10.61 4.01 -8.94
N PHE A 306 11.79 4.60 -8.76
CA PHE A 306 12.75 4.83 -9.83
C PHE A 306 13.23 3.51 -10.43
N ASN A 307 13.54 2.52 -9.59
CA ASN A 307 13.90 1.18 -10.05
C ASN A 307 12.73 0.50 -10.78
N LEU A 308 11.50 0.68 -10.29
CA LEU A 308 10.32 0.05 -10.88
C LEU A 308 9.95 0.65 -12.24
N PHE A 309 9.97 1.97 -12.39
CA PHE A 309 9.49 2.62 -13.61
C PHE A 309 10.63 3.04 -14.53
N ILE A 310 11.60 3.80 -14.04
CA ILE A 310 12.62 4.39 -14.89
C ILE A 310 13.57 3.32 -15.39
N ILE A 311 14.09 2.46 -14.50
CA ILE A 311 15.02 1.41 -14.94
C ILE A 311 14.33 0.40 -15.86
N ASN A 312 13.06 0.04 -15.62
CA ASN A 312 12.38 -0.94 -16.48
C ASN A 312 11.84 -0.37 -17.79
N MET A 313 11.49 0.92 -17.87
CA MET A 313 10.89 1.52 -19.06
C MET A 313 11.87 2.34 -19.91
N VAL A 314 12.87 2.96 -19.28
CA VAL A 314 13.74 3.96 -19.94
C VAL A 314 15.14 3.41 -20.17
N VAL A 315 15.62 2.52 -19.31
CA VAL A 315 17.00 2.01 -19.40
C VAL A 315 17.02 0.63 -20.06
N SER A 316 17.69 0.54 -21.21
CA SER A 316 17.96 -0.72 -21.88
C SER A 316 18.93 -1.57 -21.05
N GLY A 317 18.50 -2.77 -20.65
CA GLY A 317 19.31 -3.73 -19.88
C GLY A 317 18.74 -5.15 -19.96
N LEU A 318 19.48 -6.12 -19.43
CA LEU A 318 19.15 -7.58 -19.46
C LEU A 318 17.83 -7.92 -18.75
N HIS A 319 17.30 -6.99 -17.96
CA HIS A 319 16.05 -7.10 -17.21
C HIS A 319 14.94 -6.17 -17.72
N SER A 320 15.13 -5.54 -18.88
CA SER A 320 14.10 -4.71 -19.50
C SER A 320 12.97 -5.62 -19.99
N TYR A 321 11.84 -5.58 -19.29
CA TYR A 321 10.59 -6.20 -19.74
C TYR A 321 9.90 -5.35 -20.81
N ALA A 322 10.45 -4.18 -21.16
CA ALA A 322 9.99 -3.42 -22.30
C ALA A 322 10.39 -4.17 -23.58
N GLY A 323 9.49 -5.03 -24.04
CA GLY A 323 9.46 -5.56 -25.41
C GLY A 323 9.17 -4.46 -26.43
N LEU A 324 9.95 -3.38 -26.40
CA LEU A 324 10.02 -2.38 -27.46
C LEU A 324 11.25 -2.69 -28.32
N ASN A 325 11.16 -3.81 -29.04
CA ASN A 325 11.88 -4.08 -30.28
C ASN A 325 11.08 -5.10 -31.08
#